data_AF-A0A2Z6RMV0-F1
#
_entry.id   AF-A0A2Z6RMV0-F1
#
_cell.length_a   1.000
_cell.length_b   1.000
_cell.length_c   1.000
_cell.angle_alpha   90.00
_cell.angle_beta   90.00
_cell.angle_gamma   90.00
#
_symmetry.space_group_name_H-M   'P 1'
#
loop_
_entity.id
_entity.type
_entity.pdbx_description
1 polymer ?
#
loop_
_entity_poly.entity_id
_entity_poly.type
_entity_poly.pdbx_seq_one_letter_code
_entity_poly.pdbx_strand_id
1 'polypeptide(L)'
;MEQLQIAQSRMDHVELPSDIGCIPPKIAIGSEGFSNLTADQWKTFIMIYSTNILWDMLDNNDRKILGHFIQACNLLVTRIITEDNLKEAQERLKDMAHLIENTYGPEFITSTIHLSLYIADCCRDYGPIYSF
;
A
#
# COMPACT_ATOMS: atom_id res chain seq x y z
N MET A 1 4.56 -5.98 18.46
CA MET A 1 5.68 -6.89 18.15
C MET A 1 5.23 -8.30 17.81
N GLU A 2 4.42 -8.98 18.63
CA GLU A 2 3.99 -10.37 18.37
C GLU A 2 3.25 -10.54 17.02
N GLN A 3 2.29 -9.67 16.70
CA GLN A 3 1.60 -9.69 15.41
C GLN A 3 2.56 -9.50 14.22
N LEU A 4 3.60 -8.66 14.36
CA LEU A 4 4.60 -8.46 13.32
C LEU A 4 5.50 -9.69 13.14
N GLN A 5 5.74 -10.47 14.20
CA GLN A 5 6.47 -11.73 14.10
C GLN A 5 5.64 -12.80 13.37
N ILE A 6 4.33 -12.83 13.60
CA ILE A 6 3.40 -13.68 12.83
C ILE A 6 3.42 -13.28 11.36
N ALA A 7 3.33 -11.97 11.07
CA ALA A 7 3.39 -11.46 9.71
C ALA A 7 4.73 -11.80 9.02
N GLN A 8 5.84 -11.63 9.73
CA GLN A 8 7.17 -12.03 9.26
C GLN A 8 7.22 -13.53 8.94
N SER A 9 6.75 -14.37 9.87
CA SER A 9 6.75 -15.81 9.65
C SER A 9 5.94 -16.19 8.42
N ARG A 10 4.77 -15.59 8.19
CA ARG A 10 3.98 -15.81 6.96
C ARG A 10 4.74 -15.37 5.71
N MET A 11 5.46 -14.25 5.78
CA MET A 11 6.29 -13.73 4.68
C MET A 11 7.42 -14.70 4.30
N ASP A 12 8.05 -15.32 5.30
CA ASP A 12 9.14 -16.28 5.09
C ASP A 12 8.69 -17.57 4.34
N HIS A 13 7.38 -17.84 4.27
CA HIS A 13 6.81 -19.01 3.56
C HIS A 13 6.27 -18.69 2.16
N VAL A 14 6.32 -17.43 1.73
CA VAL A 14 5.89 -17.04 0.38
C VAL A 14 7.07 -17.19 -0.58
N GLU A 15 6.95 -18.12 -1.53
CA GLU A 15 7.92 -18.27 -2.60
C GLU A 15 7.73 -17.17 -3.66
N LEU A 16 8.76 -16.34 -3.86
CA LEU A 16 8.78 -15.34 -4.91
C LEU A 16 9.65 -15.79 -6.09
N PRO A 17 9.22 -15.53 -7.33
CA PRO A 17 10.10 -15.74 -8.47
C PRO A 17 11.29 -14.78 -8.43
N SER A 18 12.42 -15.23 -8.98
CA SER A 18 13.73 -14.58 -8.85
C SER A 18 13.84 -13.21 -9.52
N ASP A 19 12.86 -12.85 -10.35
CA ASP A 19 12.73 -11.57 -11.05
C ASP A 19 12.11 -10.46 -10.18
N ILE A 20 11.59 -10.80 -8.99
CA ILE A 20 11.09 -9.82 -8.02
C ILE A 20 12.27 -9.31 -7.17
N GLY A 21 12.91 -8.25 -7.69
CA GLY A 21 14.25 -7.83 -7.30
C GLY A 21 14.48 -7.25 -5.90
N CYS A 22 13.45 -7.06 -5.06
CA CYS A 22 13.63 -6.51 -3.71
C CYS A 22 12.66 -7.16 -2.72
N ILE A 23 13.11 -8.27 -2.12
CA ILE A 23 12.43 -8.89 -0.99
C ILE A 23 12.64 -8.03 0.27
N PRO A 24 11.57 -7.65 1.00
CA PRO A 24 11.72 -6.96 2.28
C PRO A 24 12.52 -7.84 3.24
N PRO A 25 13.67 -7.36 3.77
CA PRO A 25 14.57 -8.21 4.54
C PRO A 25 13.92 -8.70 5.83
N LYS A 26 13.28 -7.80 6.59
CA LYS A 26 12.38 -8.11 7.71
C LYS A 26 11.47 -6.92 8.02
N ILE A 27 10.21 -7.19 8.34
CA ILE A 27 9.21 -6.19 8.75
C ILE A 27 9.07 -6.08 10.27
N ALA A 28 9.61 -7.04 11.02
CA ALA A 28 9.61 -7.02 12.49
C ALA A 28 10.86 -6.36 13.11
N ILE A 29 11.59 -5.51 12.36
CA ILE A 29 12.80 -4.81 12.84
C ILE A 29 12.42 -3.48 13.51
N GLY A 30 13.14 -3.14 14.58
CA GLY A 30 13.03 -1.87 15.32
C GLY A 30 12.02 -1.93 16.46
N SER A 31 11.93 -0.86 17.26
CA SER A 31 10.96 -0.75 18.35
C SER A 31 9.52 -0.65 17.86
N GLU A 32 9.31 -0.17 16.63
CA GLU A 32 7.99 0.10 16.06
C GLU A 32 7.59 -0.89 14.93
N GLY A 33 8.52 -1.71 14.43
CA GLY A 33 8.30 -2.50 13.22
C GLY A 33 8.41 -1.66 11.94
N PHE A 34 8.54 -2.34 10.79
CA PHE A 34 8.67 -1.76 9.44
C PHE A 34 9.78 -0.70 9.26
N SER A 35 10.69 -0.59 10.22
CA SER A 35 11.78 0.39 10.15
C SER A 35 12.78 0.03 9.05
N ASN A 36 13.29 1.06 8.35
CA ASN A 36 14.33 0.96 7.32
C ASN A 36 13.95 0.23 6.02
N LEU A 37 12.66 0.13 5.68
CA LEU A 37 12.26 -0.32 4.34
C LEU A 37 12.46 0.78 3.30
N THR A 38 13.11 0.44 2.19
CA THR A 38 13.21 1.32 1.01
C THR A 38 11.86 1.43 0.30
N ALA A 39 11.70 2.44 -0.58
CA ALA A 39 10.49 2.61 -1.37
C ALA A 39 10.16 1.35 -2.20
N ASP A 40 11.17 0.73 -2.81
CA ASP A 40 10.99 -0.53 -3.57
C ASP A 40 10.59 -1.71 -2.68
N GLN A 41 11.14 -1.80 -1.46
CA GLN A 41 10.73 -2.83 -0.50
C GLN A 41 9.29 -2.61 -0.02
N TRP A 42 8.89 -1.36 0.23
CA TRP A 42 7.50 -1.01 0.55
C TRP A 42 6.57 -1.38 -0.59
N LYS A 43 6.95 -1.09 -1.84
CA LYS A 43 6.20 -1.49 -3.02
C LYS A 43 6.00 -3.00 -3.07
N THR A 44 7.08 -3.79 -2.95
CA THR A 44 6.99 -5.25 -2.91
C THR A 44 6.09 -5.74 -1.78
N PHE A 45 6.24 -5.17 -0.58
CA PHE A 45 5.41 -5.50 0.57
C PHE A 45 3.92 -5.25 0.30
N ILE A 46 3.55 -4.06 -0.16
CA ILE A 46 2.16 -3.70 -0.43
C ILE A 46 1.58 -4.55 -1.57
N MET A 47 2.29 -4.73 -2.66
CA MET A 47 1.73 -5.39 -3.85
C MET A 47 1.61 -6.91 -3.72
N ILE A 48 2.53 -7.55 -3.01
CA ILE A 48 2.67 -9.02 -3.04
C ILE A 48 2.26 -9.65 -1.71
N TYR A 49 2.71 -9.02 -0.63
CA TYR A 49 2.69 -9.62 0.69
C TYR A 49 1.46 -9.20 1.50
N SER A 50 1.10 -7.92 1.45
CA SER A 50 0.14 -7.31 2.37
C SER A 50 -1.21 -8.03 2.41
N THR A 51 -1.82 -8.35 1.26
CA THR A 51 -3.10 -9.07 1.22
C THR A 51 -2.98 -10.42 1.91
N ASN A 52 -2.07 -11.29 1.48
CA ASN A 52 -2.00 -12.67 1.98
C ASN A 52 -1.59 -12.74 3.45
N ILE A 53 -0.63 -11.91 3.86
CA ILE A 53 -0.06 -11.97 5.19
C ILE A 53 -0.96 -11.29 6.23
N LEU A 54 -1.62 -10.19 5.87
CA LEU A 54 -2.41 -9.40 6.81
C LEU A 54 -3.89 -9.77 6.81
N TRP A 55 -4.41 -10.52 5.82
CA TRP A 55 -5.85 -10.80 5.70
C TRP A 55 -6.48 -11.24 7.03
N ASP A 56 -6.01 -12.33 7.62
CA ASP A 56 -6.57 -12.87 8.87
C ASP A 56 -6.18 -12.10 10.14
N MET A 57 -5.41 -11.02 10.01
CA MET A 57 -5.00 -10.14 11.10
C MET A 57 -5.81 -8.85 11.17
N LEU A 58 -6.51 -8.51 10.07
CA LEU A 58 -7.27 -7.27 9.93
C LEU A 58 -8.76 -7.53 10.07
N ASP A 59 -9.48 -6.54 10.64
CA ASP A 59 -10.93 -6.57 10.65
C ASP A 59 -11.52 -6.25 9.28
N ASN A 60 -12.85 -6.30 9.15
CA ASN A 60 -13.51 -6.11 7.88
C ASN A 60 -13.33 -4.70 7.28
N ASN A 61 -13.24 -3.66 8.10
CA ASN A 61 -13.04 -2.30 7.62
C ASN A 61 -11.59 -2.10 7.21
N ASP A 62 -10.65 -2.60 8.00
CA ASP A 62 -9.22 -2.55 7.69
C ASP A 62 -8.86 -3.30 6.41
N ARG A 63 -9.46 -4.47 6.19
CA ARG A 63 -9.29 -5.21 4.93
C ARG A 63 -9.76 -4.39 3.73
N LYS A 64 -10.85 -3.65 3.86
CA LYS A 64 -11.36 -2.79 2.78
C LYS A 64 -10.46 -1.57 2.59
N ILE A 65 -10.01 -0.93 3.66
CA ILE A 65 -9.05 0.20 3.60
C ILE A 65 -7.79 -0.24 2.86
N LEU A 66 -7.19 -1.35 3.28
CA LEU A 66 -6.01 -1.92 2.63
C LEU A 66 -6.30 -2.32 1.18
N GLY A 67 -7.47 -2.93 0.92
CA GLY A 67 -7.88 -3.33 -0.42
C GLY A 67 -7.97 -2.14 -1.40
N HIS A 68 -8.59 -1.04 -0.99
CA HIS A 68 -8.65 0.18 -1.78
C HIS A 68 -7.25 0.75 -2.05
N PHE A 69 -6.38 0.77 -1.03
CA PHE A 69 -5.00 1.24 -1.17
C PHE A 69 -4.21 0.39 -2.17
N ILE A 70 -4.25 -0.94 -2.05
CA ILE A 70 -3.54 -1.87 -2.95
C ILE A 70 -4.05 -1.72 -4.38
N GLN A 71 -5.36 -1.60 -4.58
CA GLN A 71 -5.94 -1.40 -5.92
C GLN A 71 -5.44 -0.09 -6.55
N ALA A 72 -5.42 1.01 -5.80
CA ALA A 72 -4.85 2.27 -6.25
C ALA A 72 -3.36 2.14 -6.60
N CYS A 73 -2.55 1.54 -5.72
CA CYS A 73 -1.13 1.31 -5.96
C CYS A 73 -0.89 0.49 -7.23
N ASN A 74 -1.63 -0.61 -7.43
CA ASN A 74 -1.50 -1.48 -8.60
C ASN A 74 -1.76 -0.75 -9.91
N LEU A 75 -2.71 0.18 -9.94
CA LEU A 75 -3.00 1.02 -11.11
C LEU A 75 -1.89 2.05 -11.35
N LEU A 76 -1.45 2.71 -10.28
CA LEU A 76 -0.48 3.81 -10.34
C LEU A 76 0.96 3.34 -10.68
N VAL A 77 1.32 2.11 -10.34
CA VAL A 77 2.65 1.55 -10.65
C VAL A 77 2.71 0.88 -12.03
N THR A 78 1.62 0.89 -12.80
CA THR A 78 1.65 0.36 -14.17
C THR A 78 2.60 1.17 -15.05
N ARG A 79 3.30 0.48 -15.97
CA ARG A 79 4.26 1.13 -16.89
C ARG A 79 3.60 2.14 -17.82
N ILE A 80 2.37 1.87 -18.22
CA ILE A 80 1.57 2.74 -19.08
C ILE A 80 0.27 2.99 -18.32
N ILE A 81 0.14 4.20 -17.80
CA ILE A 81 -1.03 4.62 -17.02
C ILE A 81 -2.00 5.32 -17.97
N THR A 82 -3.22 4.81 -18.08
CA THR A 82 -4.30 5.43 -18.85
C THR A 82 -5.10 6.42 -17.98
N GLU A 83 -5.89 7.29 -18.61
CA GLU A 83 -6.79 8.18 -17.88
C GLU A 83 -7.82 7.40 -17.05
N ASP A 84 -8.32 6.28 -17.57
CA ASP A 84 -9.23 5.40 -16.83
C ASP A 84 -8.54 4.81 -15.58
N ASN A 85 -7.27 4.42 -15.69
CA ASN A 85 -6.49 3.96 -14.53
C ASN A 85 -6.33 5.06 -13.48
N LEU A 86 -6.08 6.30 -13.91
CA LEU A 86 -5.94 7.45 -13.00
C LEU A 86 -7.25 7.77 -12.30
N LYS A 87 -8.37 7.74 -13.03
CA LYS A 87 -9.70 7.95 -12.47
C LYS A 87 -10.05 6.88 -11.43
N GLU A 88 -9.86 5.61 -11.78
CA GLU A 88 -10.10 4.49 -10.87
C GLU A 88 -9.18 4.59 -9.63
N ALA A 89 -7.88 4.86 -9.81
CA ALA A 89 -6.97 5.02 -8.68
C ALA A 89 -7.40 6.15 -7.74
N GLN A 90 -7.86 7.28 -8.29
CA GLN A 90 -8.37 8.40 -7.52
C GLN A 90 -9.65 8.04 -6.75
N GLU A 91 -10.57 7.30 -7.37
CA GLU A 91 -11.79 6.80 -6.73
C GLU A 91 -11.45 5.86 -5.56
N ARG A 92 -10.50 4.93 -5.75
CA ARG A 92 -10.04 4.03 -4.68
C ARG A 92 -9.40 4.78 -3.51
N LEU A 93 -8.56 5.79 -3.78
CA LEU A 93 -7.96 6.60 -2.71
C LEU A 93 -9.01 7.42 -1.95
N LYS A 94 -10.06 7.91 -2.63
CA LYS A 94 -11.20 8.56 -1.98
C LYS A 94 -11.99 7.57 -1.11
N ASP A 95 -12.32 6.38 -1.63
CA ASP A 95 -13.03 5.35 -0.85
C ASP A 95 -12.24 4.97 0.41
N MET A 96 -10.92 4.80 0.27
CA MET A 96 -10.01 4.56 1.39
C MET A 96 -10.09 5.68 2.44
N ALA A 97 -9.96 6.94 2.02
CA ALA A 97 -9.97 8.08 2.94
C ALA A 97 -11.31 8.21 3.68
N HIS A 98 -12.44 8.09 2.98
CA HIS A 98 -13.76 8.12 3.62
C HIS A 98 -13.93 6.95 4.60
N LEU A 99 -13.42 5.77 4.27
CA LEU A 99 -13.54 4.61 5.16
C LEU A 99 -12.66 4.77 6.41
N ILE A 100 -11.46 5.35 6.29
CA ILE A 100 -10.61 5.71 7.44
C ILE A 100 -11.33 6.72 8.33
N GLU A 101 -11.86 7.81 7.75
CA GLU A 101 -12.56 8.85 8.50
C GLU A 101 -13.77 8.28 9.25
N ASN A 102 -14.57 7.43 8.59
CA ASN A 102 -15.74 6.81 9.20
C ASN A 102 -15.40 5.77 10.28
N THR A 103 -14.28 5.05 10.12
CA THR A 103 -13.89 3.96 11.04
C THR A 103 -13.13 4.50 12.26
N TYR A 104 -12.27 5.49 12.04
CA TYR A 104 -11.30 5.94 13.04
C TYR A 104 -11.50 7.39 13.49
N GLY A 105 -12.22 8.20 12.71
CA GLY A 105 -12.41 9.62 12.97
C GLY A 105 -11.57 10.52 12.05
N PRO A 106 -11.97 11.79 11.90
CA PRO A 106 -11.31 12.75 11.01
C PRO A 106 -9.86 13.05 11.41
N GLU A 107 -9.49 12.88 12.68
CA GLU A 107 -8.11 13.07 13.17
C GLU A 107 -7.11 12.08 12.57
N PHE A 108 -7.59 10.96 12.01
CA PHE A 108 -6.76 9.96 11.32
C PHE A 108 -6.54 10.28 9.85
N ILE A 109 -7.21 11.31 9.30
CA ILE A 109 -6.92 11.82 7.97
C ILE A 109 -5.70 12.74 8.04
N THR A 110 -4.53 12.10 7.99
CA THR A 110 -3.25 12.79 8.02
C THR A 110 -3.00 13.58 6.74
N SER A 111 -2.06 14.53 6.78
CA SER A 111 -1.59 15.26 5.59
C SER A 111 -1.15 14.31 4.46
N THR A 112 -0.58 13.15 4.79
CA THR A 112 -0.17 12.14 3.80
C THR A 112 -1.38 11.52 3.08
N ILE A 113 -2.46 11.22 3.81
CA ILE A 113 -3.71 10.73 3.20
C ILE A 113 -4.31 11.84 2.32
N HIS A 114 -4.36 13.08 2.81
CA HIS A 114 -4.83 14.21 2.02
C HIS A 114 -4.05 14.40 0.72
N LEU A 115 -2.71 14.35 0.78
CA LEU A 115 -1.86 14.46 -0.41
C LEU A 115 -2.05 13.29 -1.37
N SER A 116 -2.31 12.08 -0.86
CA SER A 116 -2.55 10.92 -1.71
C SER A 116 -3.73 11.11 -2.67
N LEU A 117 -4.76 11.88 -2.26
CA LEU A 117 -5.95 12.16 -3.09
C LEU A 117 -5.64 12.93 -4.38
N TYR A 118 -4.47 13.56 -4.46
CA TYR A 118 -4.01 14.34 -5.62
C TYR A 118 -2.98 13.61 -6.47
N ILE A 119 -2.59 12.37 -6.14
CA ILE A 119 -1.57 11.62 -6.90
C ILE A 119 -1.98 11.45 -8.37
N ALA A 120 -3.27 11.26 -8.64
CA ALA A 120 -3.77 11.15 -10.00
C ALA A 120 -3.54 12.44 -10.80
N ASP A 121 -3.76 13.60 -10.19
CA ASP A 121 -3.52 14.90 -10.82
C ASP A 121 -2.03 15.14 -11.05
N CYS A 122 -1.19 14.80 -10.07
CA CYS A 122 0.27 14.80 -10.26
C CYS A 122 0.70 13.94 -11.46
N CYS A 123 0.10 12.77 -11.64
CA CYS A 123 0.41 11.90 -12.77
C CYS A 123 -0.03 12.51 -14.12
N ARG A 124 -1.14 13.27 -14.15
CA ARG A 124 -1.60 13.98 -15.35
C ARG A 124 -0.65 15.12 -15.72
N ASP A 125 -0.21 15.88 -14.73
CA ASP A 125 0.60 17.08 -14.95
C ASP A 125 2.05 16.75 -15.27
N TYR A 126 2.60 15.70 -14.65
CA TYR A 126 4.03 15.45 -14.65
C TYR A 126 4.42 14.08 -15.26
N GLY A 127 3.46 13.19 -15.52
CA GLY A 127 3.70 11.85 -16.02
C GLY A 127 3.72 10.77 -14.92
N PRO A 128 3.96 9.50 -15.29
CA PRO A 128 3.91 8.36 -14.35
C PRO A 128 4.81 8.52 -13.13
N ILE A 129 4.47 7.85 -12.02
CA ILE A 129 5.24 7.92 -10.76
C ILE A 129 6.74 7.61 -10.95
N TYR A 130 7.08 6.70 -11.86
CA TYR A 130 8.46 6.33 -12.16
C TYR A 130 9.20 7.32 -13.08
N SER A 131 8.58 8.44 -13.44
CA SER A 131 9.21 9.52 -14.18
C SER A 131 9.93 10.53 -13.29
N PHE A 132 9.88 10.36 -11.95
CA PHE A 132 10.53 11.21 -10.94
C PHE A 132 11.69 10.51 -10.21
#